data_AF-A0A417C3P3-F1
#
_entry.id   AF-A0A417C3P3-F1
#
_cell.length_a   1.000
_cell.length_b   1.000
_cell.length_c   1.000
_cell.angle_alpha   90.00
_cell.angle_beta   90.00
_cell.angle_gamma   90.00
#
_symmetry.space_group_name_H-M   'P 1'
#
loop_
_entity.id
_entity.type
_entity.pdbx_description
1 polymer ?
#
loop_
_entity_poly.entity_id
_entity_poly.type
_entity_poly.pdbx_seq_one_letter_code
_entity_poly.pdbx_strand_id
1 'polypeptide(L)'
;MPVEIGGCVWKSDDPYEPYFVIGYRIGRMFDEDEEDYEEDYPELEWYIQLTSDWGDVSTPVSDIGRDFFITQDEALQAHRMRLCRREKIRRK
;
A
#
# COMPACT_ATOMS: atom_id res chain seq x y z
N MET A 1 -1.79 -14.05 -7.94
CA MET A 1 -1.41 -13.60 -6.58
C MET A 1 -0.10 -12.87 -6.72
N PRO A 2 -0.06 -11.53 -6.70
CA PRO A 2 0.86 -10.87 -7.61
C PRO A 2 2.25 -10.55 -7.03
N VAL A 3 2.51 -10.74 -5.74
CA VAL A 3 3.85 -10.56 -5.17
C VAL A 3 4.17 -11.72 -4.24
N GLU A 4 5.38 -12.25 -4.33
CA GLU A 4 5.81 -13.35 -3.47
C GLU A 4 6.17 -12.81 -2.07
N ILE A 5 6.03 -13.64 -1.03
CA ILE A 5 6.55 -13.30 0.30
C ILE A 5 8.07 -13.13 0.18
N GLY A 6 8.61 -12.06 0.76
CA GLY A 6 9.98 -11.58 0.57
C GLY A 6 10.16 -10.68 -0.66
N GLY A 7 9.14 -10.56 -1.50
CA GLY A 7 9.11 -9.65 -2.63
C GLY A 7 9.13 -8.19 -2.18
N CYS A 8 9.65 -7.32 -3.04
CA CYS A 8 9.73 -5.88 -2.80
C CYS A 8 8.61 -5.15 -3.56
N VAL A 9 8.04 -4.14 -2.91
CA VAL A 9 7.06 -3.22 -3.48
C VAL A 9 7.41 -1.78 -3.07
N TRP A 10 6.95 -0.81 -3.86
CA TRP A 10 7.20 0.61 -3.64
C TRP A 10 5.89 1.38 -3.55
N LYS A 11 5.78 2.29 -2.58
CA LYS A 11 4.63 3.19 -2.47
C LYS A 11 4.80 4.38 -3.39
N SER A 12 3.73 4.84 -4.02
CA SER A 12 3.78 6.13 -4.74
C SER A 12 3.90 7.34 -3.82
N ASP A 13 3.48 7.25 -2.56
CA ASP A 13 3.61 8.36 -1.61
C ASP A 13 5.04 8.48 -1.05
N ASP A 14 5.74 7.36 -0.95
CA ASP A 14 7.18 7.32 -0.66
C ASP A 14 7.90 6.31 -1.58
N PRO A 15 8.27 6.76 -2.79
CA PRO A 15 8.85 5.87 -3.80
C PRO A 15 10.34 5.58 -3.57
N TYR A 16 10.98 6.20 -2.58
CA TYR A 16 12.42 6.02 -2.35
C TYR A 16 12.72 4.84 -1.43
N GLU A 17 11.72 4.37 -0.70
CA GLU A 17 11.87 3.30 0.25
C GLU A 17 11.10 2.04 -0.16
N PRO A 18 11.77 0.87 -0.11
CA PRO A 18 11.11 -0.40 -0.38
C PRO A 18 10.32 -0.87 0.83
N TYR A 19 9.21 -1.55 0.55
CA TYR A 19 8.49 -2.37 1.51
C TYR A 19 8.62 -3.83 1.09
N PHE A 20 8.76 -4.72 2.07
CA PHE A 20 8.89 -6.15 1.83
C PHE A 20 7.61 -6.87 2.22
N VAL A 21 7.15 -7.77 1.37
CA VAL A 21 5.95 -8.58 1.62
C VAL A 21 6.27 -9.62 2.68
N ILE A 22 5.57 -9.57 3.81
CA ILE A 22 5.72 -10.54 4.91
C ILE A 22 4.56 -11.53 4.99
N GLY A 23 3.43 -11.24 4.32
CA GLY A 23 2.28 -12.13 4.34
C GLY A 23 1.05 -11.57 3.64
N TYR A 24 0.00 -12.39 3.67
CA TYR A 24 -1.33 -12.07 3.17
C TYR A 24 -2.37 -12.55 4.17
N ARG A 25 -3.43 -11.77 4.36
CA ARG A 25 -4.55 -12.15 5.22
C ARG A 25 -5.87 -11.65 4.68
N ILE A 26 -6.94 -12.37 4.97
CA ILE A 26 -8.31 -11.90 4.73
C ILE A 26 -8.77 -11.16 5.99
N GLY A 27 -9.46 -10.03 5.83
CA GLY A 27 -10.09 -9.32 6.95
C GLY A 27 -9.23 -8.20 7.55
N ARG A 28 -8.89 -8.28 8.85
CA ARG A 28 -8.39 -7.14 9.66
C ARG A 28 -7.13 -6.46 9.11
N MET A 29 -6.80 -5.24 9.57
CA MET A 29 -5.47 -4.60 9.43
C MET A 29 -4.52 -4.89 10.61
N PHE A 30 -3.21 -5.04 10.34
CA PHE A 30 -2.21 -5.27 11.41
C PHE A 30 -2.25 -4.06 12.35
N ASP A 31 -2.24 -4.30 13.67
CA ASP A 31 -2.36 -3.29 14.75
C ASP A 31 -3.79 -2.79 15.11
N GLU A 32 -4.86 -3.35 14.54
CA GLU A 32 -6.22 -3.08 15.06
C GLU A 32 -6.52 -3.96 16.28
N ASP A 33 -6.56 -3.32 17.45
CA ASP A 33 -7.13 -3.90 18.67
C ASP A 33 -8.63 -4.21 18.48
N GLU A 34 -9.16 -5.16 19.25
CA GLU A 34 -10.54 -5.64 19.10
C GLU A 34 -11.61 -4.55 19.28
N GLU A 35 -11.26 -3.43 19.96
CA GLU A 35 -12.13 -2.26 20.16
C GLU A 35 -12.19 -1.30 18.95
N ASP A 36 -11.16 -1.27 18.09
CA ASP A 36 -11.09 -0.42 16.89
C ASP A 36 -11.55 -1.17 15.62
N TYR A 37 -12.03 -2.41 15.78
CA TYR A 37 -12.59 -3.18 14.68
C TYR A 37 -13.96 -2.62 14.27
N GLU A 38 -14.00 -1.85 13.18
CA GLU A 38 -15.26 -1.54 12.52
C GLU A 38 -15.82 -2.81 11.86
N GLU A 39 -17.00 -3.24 12.30
CA GLU A 39 -17.70 -4.46 11.85
C GLU A 39 -18.03 -4.43 10.33
N ASP A 40 -17.82 -3.30 9.67
CA ASP A 40 -18.11 -3.04 8.25
C ASP A 40 -16.94 -3.39 7.28
N TYR A 41 -15.85 -3.98 7.77
CA TYR A 41 -14.81 -4.46 6.85
C TYR A 41 -15.37 -5.56 5.93
N PRO A 42 -15.14 -5.48 4.60
CA PRO A 42 -15.61 -6.49 3.68
C PRO A 42 -14.99 -7.85 4.06
N GLU A 43 -15.84 -8.81 4.44
CA GLU A 43 -15.44 -10.14 4.95
C GLU A 43 -14.47 -10.92 4.03
N LEU A 44 -14.37 -10.52 2.76
CA LEU A 44 -13.62 -11.20 1.71
C LEU A 44 -12.49 -10.36 1.10
N GLU A 45 -12.18 -9.17 1.65
CA GLU A 45 -11.06 -8.37 1.14
C GLU A 45 -9.72 -8.95 1.61
N TRP A 46 -8.80 -9.08 0.66
CA TRP A 46 -7.44 -9.52 0.91
C TRP A 46 -6.55 -8.33 1.22
N TYR A 47 -5.78 -8.46 2.29
CA TYR A 47 -4.76 -7.51 2.70
C TYR A 47 -3.37 -8.11 2.51
N ILE A 48 -2.46 -7.29 1.98
CA ILE A 48 -1.03 -7.58 1.94
C ILE A 48 -0.38 -6.96 3.17
N GLN A 49 0.45 -7.76 3.84
CA GLN A 49 1.23 -7.33 4.99
C GLN A 49 2.63 -7.01 4.52
N LEU A 50 3.09 -5.83 4.90
CA LEU A 50 4.34 -5.24 4.45
C LEU A 50 5.16 -4.82 5.66
N THR A 51 6.48 -4.94 5.55
CA THR A 51 7.43 -4.41 6.53
C THR A 51 8.39 -3.44 5.87
N SER A 52 8.80 -2.42 6.60
CA SER A 52 9.91 -1.53 6.25
C SER A 52 10.68 -1.13 7.50
N ASP A 53 11.76 -0.38 7.33
CA ASP A 53 12.55 0.13 8.46
C ASP A 53 11.75 1.05 9.40
N TRP A 54 10.60 1.57 8.94
CA TRP A 54 9.71 2.44 9.74
C TRP A 54 8.58 1.69 10.44
N GLY A 55 8.42 0.40 10.16
CA GLY A 55 7.42 -0.45 10.80
C GLY A 55 6.62 -1.29 9.83
N ASP A 56 5.67 -2.02 10.40
CA ASP A 56 4.80 -2.94 9.69
C ASP A 56 3.49 -2.24 9.34
N VAL A 57 3.00 -2.49 8.12
CA VAL A 57 1.73 -1.94 7.63
C VAL A 57 0.94 -3.02 6.91
N SER A 58 -0.38 -2.91 6.95
CA SER A 58 -1.28 -3.68 6.09
C SER A 58 -1.99 -2.77 5.13
N THR A 59 -2.30 -3.26 3.94
CA THR A 59 -3.05 -2.51 2.92
C THR A 59 -3.86 -3.48 2.08
N PRO A 60 -4.99 -3.07 1.51
CA PRO A 60 -5.73 -3.90 0.57
C PRO A 60 -4.87 -4.32 -0.64
N VAL A 61 -5.02 -5.57 -1.08
CA VAL A 61 -4.39 -6.09 -2.32
C VAL A 61 -4.92 -5.35 -3.54
N SER A 62 -6.14 -4.81 -3.46
CA SER A 62 -6.77 -3.98 -4.50
C SER A 62 -5.99 -2.68 -4.79
N ASP A 63 -5.13 -2.23 -3.88
CA ASP A 63 -4.29 -1.03 -4.07
C ASP A 63 -2.99 -1.28 -4.85
N ILE A 64 -2.67 -2.54 -5.15
CA ILE A 64 -1.54 -2.88 -6.02
C ILE A 64 -1.82 -2.38 -7.45
N GLY A 65 -0.86 -1.65 -8.01
CA GLY A 65 -0.97 -0.95 -9.30
C GLY A 65 -1.64 0.42 -9.21
N ARG A 66 -2.22 0.78 -8.07
CA ARG A 66 -2.83 2.09 -7.79
C ARG A 66 -1.91 2.93 -6.91
N ASP A 67 -1.56 2.38 -5.75
CA ASP A 67 -0.80 3.07 -4.70
C ASP A 67 0.53 2.36 -4.42
N PHE A 68 0.58 1.03 -4.63
CA PHE A 68 1.78 0.20 -4.53
C PHE A 68 2.20 -0.33 -5.89
N PHE A 69 3.49 -0.39 -6.15
CA PHE A 69 4.03 -0.79 -7.45
C PHE A 69 5.13 -1.83 -7.28
N ILE A 70 5.24 -2.71 -8.28
CA ILE A 70 6.23 -3.80 -8.29
C ILE A 70 7.62 -3.25 -8.62
N THR A 71 7.70 -2.09 -9.27
CA THR A 71 8.98 -1.43 -9.54
C THR A 71 9.01 -0.02 -8.97
N GLN A 72 10.21 0.41 -8.57
CA GLN A 72 10.44 1.77 -8.11
C GLN A 72 10.11 2.82 -9.19
N ASP A 73 10.39 2.51 -10.45
CA ASP A 73 10.13 3.43 -11.57
C ASP A 73 8.63 3.71 -11.73
N GLU A 74 7.79 2.68 -11.65
CA GLU A 74 6.34 2.84 -11.65
C GLU A 74 5.86 3.71 -10.48
N ALA A 75 6.39 3.47 -9.28
CA ALA A 75 6.06 4.29 -8.10
C ALA A 75 6.47 5.75 -8.29
N LEU A 76 7.65 6.02 -8.86
CA LEU A 76 8.13 7.37 -9.19
C LEU A 76 7.25 8.05 -10.25
N GLN A 77 6.83 7.33 -11.28
CA GLN A 77 5.92 7.84 -12.30
C GLN A 77 4.57 8.23 -11.68
N ALA A 78 4.00 7.35 -10.84
CA ALA A 78 2.75 7.61 -10.13
C ALA A 78 2.87 8.82 -9.17
N HIS A 79 3.97 8.91 -8.43
CA HIS A 79 4.30 10.04 -7.54
C HIS A 79 4.30 11.37 -8.30
N ARG A 80 5.02 11.43 -9.43
CA ARG A 80 5.09 12.62 -10.29
C ARG A 80 3.72 13.02 -10.84
N MET A 81 2.92 12.06 -11.29
CA MET A 81 1.56 12.31 -11.77
C MET A 81 0.65 12.88 -10.69
N ARG A 82 0.74 12.37 -9.45
CA ARG A 82 0.01 12.89 -8.29
C ARG A 82 0.41 14.33 -7.95
N LEU A 83 1.70 14.63 -7.89
CA LEU A 83 2.21 15.99 -7.64
C LEU A 83 1.72 16.98 -8.70
N CYS A 84 1.83 16.62 -9.99
CA CYS A 84 1.41 17.49 -11.08
C CYS A 84 -0.11 17.75 -11.09
N ARG A 85 -0.94 16.76 -10.69
CA ARG A 85 -2.39 16.97 -10.50
C ARG A 85 -2.67 17.93 -9.34
N ARG A 86 -1.97 17.79 -8.21
CA ARG A 86 -2.14 18.68 -7.04
C ARG A 86 -1.78 20.13 -7.36
N GLU A 87 -0.72 20.37 -8.14
CA GLU A 87 -0.36 21.72 -8.57
C GLU A 87 -1.40 22.36 -9.50
N LYS A 88 -2.01 21.58 -10.41
CA LYS A 88 -3.06 22.08 -11.30
C LYS A 88 -4.34 22.46 -10.56
N ILE A 89 -4.67 21.75 -9.47
CA ILE A 89 -5.84 22.08 -8.63
C ILE A 89 -5.58 23.34 -7.81
N ARG A 90 -4.37 23.53 -7.24
CA ARG A 90 -4.01 24.73 -6.46
C ARG A 90 -3.90 26.02 -7.31
N ARG A 91 -3.83 25.91 -8.63
CA ARG A 91 -3.77 27.04 -9.58
C ARG A 91 -5.11 27.40 -10.20
N LYS A 92 -6.20 26.73 -9.83
CA LYS A 92 -7.58 27.06 -10.20
C LYS A 92 -8.26 27.80 -9.06
#